data_AF-I8TUS1-F1
#
_entry.id   AF-I8TUS1-F1
#
_cell.length_a   1.000
_cell.length_b   1.000
_cell.length_c   1.000
_cell.angle_alpha   90.00
_cell.angle_beta   90.00
_cell.angle_gamma   90.00
#
_symmetry.space_group_name_H-M   'P 1'
#
loop_
_entity.id
_entity.type
_entity.pdbx_description
1 polymer ?
#
loop_
_entity_poly.entity_id
_entity_poly.type
_entity_poly.pdbx_seq_one_letter_code
_entity_poly.pdbx_strand_id
1 'polypeptide(L)'
;MLYRYIDMNPFLLTMGIMPAIAVFLGISAIVLKKKYIAIVISFLLPLVFLTTNRETFIANLDAWLLWGVLYGAITYGTEKLLAYVRNK
;
A
#
# COMPACT_ATOMS: atom_id res chain seq x y z
N MET A 1 10.94 -17.34 -6.54
CA MET A 1 11.11 -17.50 -5.08
C MET A 1 10.05 -16.71 -4.31
N LEU A 2 8.76 -17.05 -4.48
CA LEU A 2 7.64 -16.49 -3.71
C LEU A 2 6.91 -17.59 -2.89
N TYR A 3 7.49 -18.79 -2.82
CA TYR A 3 6.93 -19.95 -2.11
C TYR A 3 7.01 -19.84 -0.57
N ARG A 4 7.64 -18.79 -0.02
CA ARG A 4 7.78 -18.59 1.44
C ARG A 4 6.64 -17.79 2.10
N TYR A 5 5.70 -17.25 1.31
CA TYR A 5 4.54 -16.54 1.86
C TYR A 5 3.32 -17.43 2.12
N ILE A 6 3.39 -18.73 1.78
CA ILE A 6 2.29 -19.68 1.98
C ILE A 6 2.00 -19.89 3.49
N ASP A 7 2.98 -19.65 4.38
CA ASP A 7 2.79 -19.74 5.83
C ASP A 7 2.52 -18.38 6.51
N MET A 8 2.60 -17.27 5.75
CA MET A 8 2.39 -15.96 6.35
C MET A 8 0.90 -15.66 6.42
N ASN A 9 0.39 -15.42 7.63
CA ASN A 9 -1.02 -15.16 7.85
C ASN A 9 -1.50 -14.02 6.91
N PRO A 10 -2.45 -14.30 5.99
CA PRO A 10 -2.92 -13.30 5.03
C PRO A 10 -3.44 -12.02 5.70
N PHE A 11 -4.02 -12.15 6.90
CA PHE A 11 -4.46 -11.02 7.70
C PHE A 11 -3.29 -10.13 8.15
N LEU A 12 -2.18 -10.74 8.57
CA LEU A 12 -0.98 -9.99 8.96
C LEU A 12 -0.39 -9.22 7.77
N LEU A 13 -0.44 -9.81 6.57
CA LEU A 13 0.02 -9.16 5.36
C LEU A 13 -0.86 -7.95 5.01
N THR A 14 -2.18 -8.14 4.96
CA THR A 14 -3.12 -7.10 4.51
C THR A 14 -3.37 -5.99 5.53
N MET A 15 -3.36 -6.31 6.83
CA MET A 15 -3.68 -5.37 7.91
C MET A 15 -2.45 -4.88 8.69
N GLY A 16 -1.30 -5.54 8.55
CA GLY A 16 -0.07 -5.18 9.25
C GLY A 16 0.99 -4.63 8.30
N ILE A 17 1.56 -5.52 7.49
CA ILE A 17 2.75 -5.22 6.69
C ILE A 17 2.46 -4.20 5.59
N MET A 18 1.39 -4.39 4.82
CA MET A 18 1.07 -3.48 3.70
C MET A 18 0.70 -2.06 4.15
N PRO A 19 -0.13 -1.87 5.20
CA PRO A 19 -0.34 -0.56 5.81
C PRO A 19 0.95 0.09 6.31
N ALA A 20 1.86 -0.67 6.94
CA ALA A 20 3.13 -0.13 7.40
C ALA A 20 4.02 0.37 6.24
N ILE A 21 4.05 -0.37 5.13
CA ILE A 21 4.72 0.08 3.89
C ILE A 21 4.05 1.34 3.34
N ALA A 22 2.72 1.41 3.34
CA ALA A 22 1.98 2.60 2.90
C ALA A 22 2.31 3.85 3.73
N VAL A 23 2.48 3.71 5.05
CA VAL A 23 2.97 4.78 5.94
C VAL A 23 4.39 5.19 5.55
N PHE A 24 5.30 4.24 5.34
CA PHE A 24 6.67 4.53 4.93
C PHE A 24 6.74 5.26 3.58
N LEU A 25 5.89 4.89 2.62
CA LEU A 25 5.72 5.62 1.37
C LEU A 25 5.24 7.06 1.61
N GLY A 26 4.34 7.27 2.56
CA GLY A 26 3.89 8.61 2.96
C GLY A 26 4.99 9.47 3.57
N ILE A 27 5.87 8.87 4.39
CA ILE A 27 7.04 9.55 4.96
C ILE A 27 8.03 9.91 3.85
N SER A 28 8.40 8.95 3.01
CA SER A 28 9.36 9.17 1.91
C SER A 28 8.86 10.16 0.86
N ALA A 29 7.54 10.29 0.67
CA ALA A 29 6.95 11.29 -0.21
C ALA A 29 7.35 12.73 0.13
N ILE A 30 7.59 13.01 1.42
CA ILE A 30 8.00 14.33 1.92
C ILE A 30 9.45 14.61 1.54
N VAL A 31 10.32 13.62 1.74
CA VAL A 31 11.76 13.73 1.43
C VAL A 31 11.97 13.87 -0.07
N LEU A 32 11.27 13.05 -0.86
CA LEU A 32 11.42 13.00 -2.31
C LEU A 32 10.59 14.07 -3.05
N LYS A 33 9.64 14.72 -2.36
CA LYS A 33 8.65 15.65 -2.96
C LYS A 33 7.84 15.01 -4.10
N LYS A 34 7.58 13.70 -4.02
CA LYS A 34 6.88 12.90 -5.05
C LYS A 34 5.61 12.23 -4.50
N LYS A 35 4.74 13.01 -3.86
CA LYS A 35 3.50 12.50 -3.22
C LYS A 35 2.61 11.67 -4.13
N TYR A 36 2.40 12.08 -5.37
CA TYR A 36 1.55 11.33 -6.31
C TYR A 36 2.14 9.98 -6.67
N ILE A 37 3.46 9.89 -6.81
CA ILE A 37 4.15 8.63 -7.09
C ILE A 37 4.01 7.69 -5.89
N ALA A 38 4.21 8.18 -4.67
CA ALA A 38 4.05 7.37 -3.46
C ALA A 38 2.62 6.82 -3.31
N ILE A 39 1.60 7.64 -3.59
CA ILE A 39 0.19 7.21 -3.56
C ILE A 39 -0.09 6.15 -4.62
N VAL A 40 0.42 6.33 -5.85
CA VAL A 40 0.25 5.34 -6.93
C VAL A 40 0.94 4.02 -6.56
N ILE A 41 2.16 4.06 -6.03
CA ILE A 41 2.85 2.85 -5.57
C ILE A 41 2.05 2.15 -4.46
N SER A 42 1.53 2.92 -3.50
CA SER A 42 0.72 2.41 -2.41
C SER A 42 -0.59 1.75 -2.90
N PHE A 43 -1.24 2.36 -3.89
CA PHE A 43 -2.42 1.80 -4.56
C PHE A 43 -2.14 0.46 -5.27
N LEU A 44 -0.91 0.25 -5.74
CA LEU A 44 -0.48 -0.97 -6.41
C LEU A 44 0.01 -2.06 -5.45
N LEU A 45 0.25 -1.76 -4.16
CA LEU A 45 0.70 -2.74 -3.16
C LEU A 45 -0.16 -4.02 -3.09
N PRO A 46 -1.50 -3.97 -3.18
CA PRO A 46 -2.30 -5.19 -3.08
C PRO A 46 -2.03 -6.19 -4.21
N LEU A 47 -1.51 -5.72 -5.35
CA LEU A 47 -1.16 -6.61 -6.48
C LEU A 47 -0.09 -7.62 -6.06
N VAL A 48 0.80 -7.27 -5.14
CA VAL A 48 1.90 -8.15 -4.66
C VAL A 48 1.37 -9.50 -4.17
N PHE A 49 0.16 -9.54 -3.60
CA PHE A 49 -0.45 -10.77 -3.09
C PHE A 49 -1.73 -11.20 -3.80
N LEU A 50 -2.38 -10.33 -4.58
CA LEU A 50 -3.58 -10.67 -5.36
C LEU A 50 -3.26 -11.21 -6.76
N THR A 51 -2.15 -10.79 -7.39
CA THR A 51 -1.82 -11.18 -8.77
C THR A 51 -0.90 -12.40 -8.81
N THR A 52 -1.45 -13.58 -8.51
CA THR A 52 -0.74 -14.86 -8.73
C THR A 52 -0.89 -15.36 -10.16
N ASN A 53 -2.03 -15.09 -10.79
CA ASN A 53 -2.29 -15.30 -12.21
C ASN A 53 -3.41 -14.35 -12.70
N ARG A 54 -3.69 -14.33 -14.00
CA ARG A 54 -4.68 -13.42 -14.61
C ARG A 54 -6.12 -13.69 -14.12
N GLU A 55 -6.49 -14.95 -13.93
CA GLU A 55 -7.83 -15.35 -13.48
C GLU A 55 -8.09 -14.92 -12.04
N THR A 56 -7.12 -15.17 -11.14
CA THR A 56 -7.15 -14.71 -9.74
C THR A 56 -7.22 -13.19 -9.67
N PHE A 57 -6.48 -12.46 -10.53
CA PHE A 57 -6.57 -11.01 -10.55
C PHE A 57 -7.97 -10.51 -10.92
N ILE A 58 -8.57 -11.06 -11.99
CA ILE A 58 -9.91 -10.66 -12.43
C ILE A 58 -10.94 -10.98 -11.34
N ALA A 59 -10.81 -12.12 -10.66
CA ALA A 59 -11.71 -12.53 -9.58
C ALA A 59 -11.57 -11.69 -8.30
N ASN A 60 -10.48 -10.94 -8.11
CA ASN A 60 -10.19 -10.14 -6.92
C ASN A 60 -10.00 -8.65 -7.26
N LEU A 61 -10.58 -8.19 -8.37
CA LEU A 61 -10.40 -6.81 -8.85
C LEU A 61 -11.05 -5.78 -7.91
N ASP A 62 -12.17 -6.15 -7.30
CA ASP A 62 -12.87 -5.42 -6.25
C ASP A 62 -12.02 -5.30 -4.97
N ALA A 63 -11.41 -6.41 -4.55
CA ALA A 63 -10.50 -6.44 -3.41
C ALA A 63 -9.27 -5.56 -3.67
N TRP A 64 -8.67 -5.65 -4.86
CA TRP A 64 -7.55 -4.79 -5.25
C TRP A 64 -7.94 -3.31 -5.15
N LEU A 65 -9.08 -2.92 -5.70
CA LEU A 65 -9.54 -1.55 -5.66
C LEU A 65 -9.74 -1.06 -4.22
N LEU A 66 -10.42 -1.84 -3.38
CA LEU A 66 -10.67 -1.49 -1.98
C LEU A 66 -9.36 -1.32 -1.20
N TRP A 67 -8.48 -2.32 -1.22
CA TRP A 67 -7.22 -2.28 -0.50
C TRP A 67 -6.27 -1.22 -1.05
N GLY A 68 -6.25 -1.04 -2.37
CA GLY A 68 -5.44 -0.02 -3.04
C GLY A 68 -5.85 1.38 -2.61
N VAL A 69 -7.16 1.67 -2.58
CA VAL A 69 -7.68 2.95 -2.10
C VAL A 69 -7.32 3.17 -0.64
N LEU A 70 -7.48 2.16 0.22
CA LEU A 70 -7.14 2.25 1.64
C LEU A 70 -5.66 2.56 1.86
N TYR A 71 -4.76 1.85 1.18
CA TYR A 71 -3.31 2.08 1.31
C TYR A 71 -2.91 3.45 0.73
N GLY A 72 -3.49 3.85 -0.40
CA GLY A 72 -3.31 5.19 -0.95
C GLY A 72 -3.75 6.30 0.00
N ALA A 73 -4.89 6.11 0.69
CA ALA A 73 -5.40 7.03 1.71
C ALA A 73 -4.47 7.12 2.92
N ILE A 74 -3.93 5.99 3.39
CA ILE A 74 -2.91 5.96 4.46
C ILE A 74 -1.69 6.77 4.04
N THR A 75 -1.13 6.51 2.85
CA THR A 75 0.03 7.24 2.32
C THR A 75 -0.22 8.74 2.25
N TYR A 76 -1.37 9.15 1.72
CA TYR A 76 -1.75 10.56 1.65
C TYR A 76 -1.94 11.19 3.04
N GLY A 77 -2.63 10.49 3.94
CA GLY A 77 -2.86 10.94 5.31
C GLY A 77 -1.55 11.12 6.09
N THR A 78 -0.62 10.18 5.95
CA THR A 78 0.72 10.27 6.56
C THR A 78 1.49 11.48 6.03
N GLU A 79 1.52 11.69 4.70
CA GLU A 79 2.19 12.84 4.09
C GLU A 79 1.62 14.16 4.63
N LYS A 80 0.29 14.28 4.64
CA LYS A 80 -0.41 15.49 5.13
C LYS A 80 -0.17 15.75 6.60
N LEU A 81 -0.27 14.72 7.44
CA LEU A 81 -0.06 14.85 8.88
C LEU A 81 1.35 15.35 9.20
N LEU A 82 2.36 14.76 8.57
CA LEU A 82 3.76 15.13 8.79
C LEU A 82 4.09 16.51 8.19
N ALA A 83 3.53 16.83 7.02
CA ALA A 83 3.67 18.18 6.45
C ALA A 83 3.05 19.24 7.37
N TYR A 84 1.91 18.95 8.00
CA TYR A 84 1.28 19.83 8.99
C TYR A 84 2.16 19.99 10.23
N VAL A 85 2.66 18.89 10.80
CA VAL A 85 3.53 18.91 11.99
C VAL A 85 4.82 19.67 11.73
N ARG A 86 5.40 19.58 10.53
CA ARG A 86 6.62 20.30 10.16
C ARG A 86 6.43 21.81 10.01
N ASN A 87 5.23 22.25 9.64
CA ASN A 87 4.92 23.66 9.39
C ASN A 87 4.40 24.39 10.64
N LYS A 88 4.29 23.68 11.78
CA LYS A 88 3.88 24.22 13.07
C LYS A 88 5.10 24.39 13.97
#